data_AF-A0A2N3N384-F1
#
_entry.id   AF-A0A2N3N384-F1
#
_cell.length_a   1.000
_cell.length_b   1.000
_cell.length_c   1.000
_cell.angle_alpha   90.00
_cell.angle_beta   90.00
_cell.angle_gamma   90.00
#
_symmetry.space_group_name_H-M   'P 1'
#
loop_
_entity.id
_entity.type
_entity.pdbx_description
1 polymer ?
#
loop_
_entity_poly.entity_id
_entity_poly.type
_entity_poly.pdbx_seq_one_letter_code
_entity_poly.pdbx_strand_id
1 'polypeptide(L)'
;DIVVDVNGSQETPKEGCPIEQQSPSTFKVSGSAYKLTRLRSLHHGTCLLSSPNLGNISSYLRSPAEPFIKARGVESVRSKVRNVGVGNADFEQAVKEEFGKMYGKFDVDIVVGDEALEIPNVSSGLSELKVR
;
A
#
# COMPACT_ATOMS: atom_id res chain seq x y z
N ASP A 1 8.98 3.64 0.10
CA ASP A 1 7.87 3.53 -0.86
C ASP A 1 8.36 2.94 -2.15
N ILE A 2 7.50 2.19 -2.85
CA ILE A 2 7.83 1.60 -4.15
C ILE A 2 7.02 2.31 -5.22
N VAL A 3 7.71 2.67 -6.31
CA VAL A 3 7.13 3.32 -7.49
C VAL A 3 7.40 2.48 -8.73
N VAL A 4 6.56 2.63 -9.73
CA VAL A 4 6.73 2.03 -11.06
C VAL A 4 6.64 3.12 -12.12
N ASP A 5 7.52 3.05 -13.11
CA ASP A 5 7.47 3.92 -14.27
C ASP A 5 6.70 3.24 -15.39
N VAL A 6 5.80 3.99 -16.01
CA VAL A 6 4.98 3.53 -17.12
C VAL A 6 5.33 4.39 -18.32
N ASN A 7 5.96 3.77 -19.30
CA ASN A 7 6.16 4.37 -20.61
C ASN A 7 4.80 4.43 -21.30
N GLY A 8 4.43 5.60 -21.85
CA GLY A 8 3.20 5.76 -22.61
C GLY A 8 3.13 4.69 -23.70
N SER A 9 2.02 3.97 -23.75
CA SER A 9 1.69 3.13 -24.91
C SER A 9 1.76 4.00 -26.15
N GLN A 10 2.50 3.56 -27.17
CA GLN A 10 2.44 4.18 -28.49
C GLN A 10 1.02 3.99 -29.03
N GLU A 11 0.13 4.95 -28.75
CA GLU A 11 -1.08 5.12 -29.54
C GLU A 11 -0.62 5.48 -30.96
N THR A 12 -1.10 4.73 -31.95
CA THR A 12 -0.94 5.08 -33.36
C THR A 12 -1.38 6.53 -33.55
N PRO A 13 -0.53 7.43 -34.10
CA PRO A 13 -0.87 8.83 -34.23
C PRO A 13 -2.16 8.99 -35.03
N LYS A 14 -3.16 9.69 -34.47
CA LYS A 14 -4.21 10.29 -35.30
C LYS A 14 -3.54 11.35 -36.16
N GLU A 15 -3.70 11.27 -37.48
CA GLU A 15 -3.17 12.26 -38.42
C GLU A 15 -3.59 13.67 -38.00
N GLY A 16 -2.61 14.56 -37.82
CA GLY A 16 -2.83 16.00 -37.61
C GLY A 16 -2.68 16.54 -36.20
N CYS A 17 -2.37 15.72 -35.18
CA CYS A 17 -2.12 16.22 -33.81
C CYS A 17 -0.61 16.27 -33.52
N PRO A 18 -0.07 17.32 -32.85
CA PRO A 18 1.33 17.34 -32.45
C PRO A 18 1.66 16.11 -31.59
N ILE A 19 2.76 15.45 -31.90
CA ILE A 19 3.27 14.34 -31.09
C ILE A 19 3.78 14.94 -29.77
N GLU A 20 2.91 15.01 -28.76
CA GLU A 20 3.36 15.18 -27.38
C GLU A 20 4.17 13.94 -27.01
N GLN A 21 5.49 14.11 -26.87
CA GLN A 21 6.36 13.11 -26.28
C GLN A 21 5.84 12.83 -24.87
N GLN A 22 5.05 11.77 -24.70
CA GLN A 22 4.59 11.35 -23.38
C GLN A 22 5.81 10.94 -22.57
N SER A 23 6.20 11.80 -21.63
CA SER A 23 7.23 11.48 -20.66
C SER A 23 6.81 10.28 -19.81
N PRO A 24 7.76 9.42 -19.39
CA PRO A 24 7.46 8.31 -18.51
C PRO A 24 6.75 8.84 -17.25
N SER A 25 5.63 8.20 -16.92
CA SER A 25 4.82 8.60 -15.77
C SER A 25 5.08 7.66 -14.60
N THR A 26 5.51 8.24 -13.48
CA THR A 26 5.81 7.50 -12.24
C THR A 26 4.56 7.39 -11.36
N PHE A 27 4.27 6.17 -10.89
CA PHE A 27 3.18 5.88 -9.97
C PHE A 27 3.65 5.15 -8.73
N LYS A 28 3.17 5.57 -7.56
CA LYS A 28 3.34 4.85 -6.29
C LYS A 28 2.45 3.61 -6.26
N VAL A 29 3.04 2.46 -5.96
CA VAL A 29 2.32 1.18 -5.85
C VAL A 29 2.35 0.63 -4.43
N SER A 30 3.22 1.15 -3.57
CA SER A 30 3.35 0.74 -2.18
C SER A 30 3.64 1.92 -1.27
N GLY A 31 2.98 1.96 -0.11
CA GLY A 31 3.30 2.87 0.99
C GLY A 31 3.73 2.12 2.25
N SER A 32 4.76 2.63 2.93
CA SER A 32 5.32 2.05 4.15
C SER A 32 5.13 2.95 5.38
N ALA A 33 5.06 2.34 6.55
CA ALA A 33 5.16 3.03 7.84
C ALA A 33 5.93 2.17 8.85
N TYR A 34 6.44 2.83 9.88
CA TYR A 34 7.39 2.24 10.82
C TYR A 34 7.01 2.54 12.26
N LYS A 35 7.21 1.56 13.14
CA LYS A 35 7.18 1.73 14.60
C LYS A 35 8.47 1.15 15.19
N LEU A 36 9.22 2.00 15.88
CA LEU A 36 10.45 1.61 16.58
C LEU A 36 10.21 1.67 18.09
N THR A 37 10.71 0.66 18.78
CA THR A 37 10.81 0.60 20.24
C THR A 37 12.27 0.34 20.60
N ARG A 38 12.62 0.36 21.89
CA ARG A 38 14.01 0.15 22.34
C ARG A 38 14.65 -1.15 21.82
N LEU A 39 13.85 -2.22 21.69
CA LEU A 39 14.37 -3.57 21.37
C LEU A 39 13.76 -4.18 20.10
N ARG A 40 12.78 -3.52 19.47
CA ARG A 40 12.03 -4.08 18.34
C ARG A 40 11.70 -3.00 17.33
N SER A 41 11.71 -3.38 16.06
CA SER A 41 11.21 -2.60 14.94
C SER A 41 10.05 -3.34 14.28
N LEU A 42 9.04 -2.59 13.85
CA LEU A 42 7.96 -3.07 13.01
C LEU A 42 7.92 -2.19 11.76
N HIS A 43 8.17 -2.79 10.60
CA HIS A 43 7.94 -2.20 9.30
C HIS A 43 6.69 -2.87 8.72
N HIS A 44 5.67 -2.07 8.43
CA HIS A 44 4.49 -2.53 7.71
C HIS A 44 4.28 -1.67 6.47
N GLY A 45 3.58 -2.22 5.50
CA GLY A 45 3.31 -1.53 4.25
C GLY A 45 2.09 -2.09 3.53
N THR A 46 1.77 -1.42 2.44
CA THR A 46 0.68 -1.78 1.53
C THR A 46 1.25 -2.04 0.14
N CYS A 47 0.59 -2.86 -0.67
CA CYS A 47 0.86 -2.98 -2.10
C CYS A 47 -0.48 -2.93 -2.84
N LEU A 48 -0.60 -2.04 -3.81
CA LEU A 48 -1.81 -1.89 -4.63
C LEU A 48 -1.79 -2.98 -5.71
N LEU A 49 -2.45 -4.11 -5.43
CA LEU A 49 -2.44 -5.28 -6.30
C LEU A 49 -3.32 -5.10 -7.52
N SER A 50 -4.62 -5.33 -7.39
CA SER A 50 -5.60 -5.34 -8.49
C SER A 50 -6.99 -4.84 -8.05
N SER A 51 -7.05 -3.87 -7.13
CA SER A 51 -8.33 -3.39 -6.58
C SER A 51 -9.17 -2.69 -7.66
N PRO A 52 -10.45 -3.08 -7.85
CA PRO A 52 -11.35 -2.40 -8.79
C PRO A 52 -11.74 -1.00 -8.30
N ASN A 53 -11.53 -0.71 -7.01
CA ASN A 53 -11.96 0.51 -6.36
C ASN A 53 -10.89 1.61 -6.35
N LEU A 54 -9.74 1.41 -7.03
CA LEU A 54 -8.63 2.36 -6.98
C LEU A 54 -9.03 3.75 -7.52
N GLY A 55 -9.94 3.82 -8.50
CA GLY A 55 -10.47 5.09 -9.01
C GLY A 55 -11.21 5.91 -7.95
N ASN A 56 -11.84 5.23 -6.98
CA ASN A 56 -12.67 5.85 -5.95
C ASN A 56 -11.89 6.23 -4.69
N ILE A 57 -10.68 5.69 -4.47
CA ILE A 57 -9.94 5.91 -3.22
C ILE A 57 -9.67 7.39 -2.95
N SER A 58 -9.48 8.18 -4.00
CA SER A 58 -9.11 9.59 -3.89
C SER A 58 -10.18 10.45 -3.22
N SER A 59 -11.47 10.10 -3.35
CA SER A 59 -12.56 10.83 -2.69
C SER A 59 -12.59 10.60 -1.19
N TYR A 60 -12.20 9.41 -0.73
CA TYR A 60 -12.12 9.10 0.71
C TYR A 60 -10.89 9.72 1.38
N LEU A 61 -9.83 9.97 0.62
CA LEU A 61 -8.57 10.54 1.12
C LEU A 61 -8.54 12.08 1.09
N ARG A 62 -9.59 12.73 0.56
CA ARG A 62 -9.66 14.18 0.41
C ARG A 62 -10.86 14.73 1.17
N SER A 63 -10.60 15.30 2.34
CA SER A 63 -11.64 15.95 3.13
C SER A 63 -12.00 17.31 2.53
N PRO A 64 -13.28 17.61 2.24
CA PRO A 64 -13.70 18.95 1.83
C PRO A 64 -13.47 19.99 2.93
N ALA A 65 -13.31 19.55 4.18
CA ALA A 65 -13.03 20.43 5.33
C ALA A 65 -11.54 20.77 5.49
N GLU A 66 -10.64 20.14 4.73
CA GLU A 66 -9.18 20.35 4.82
C GLU A 66 -8.77 21.84 4.81
N PRO A 67 -9.33 22.72 3.95
CA PRO A 67 -8.94 24.14 3.93
C PRO A 67 -9.35 24.94 5.18
N PHE A 68 -10.25 24.40 6.00
CA PHE A 68 -10.84 25.10 7.16
C PHE A 68 -10.29 24.60 8.50
N ILE A 69 -9.43 23.57 8.49
CA ILE A 69 -8.90 22.93 9.70
C ILE A 69 -7.43 23.28 9.86
N LYS A 70 -7.07 23.80 11.04
CA LYS A 70 -5.67 23.99 11.44
C LYS A 70 -5.34 22.98 12.54
N ALA A 71 -4.54 21.97 12.21
CA ALA A 71 -4.12 20.92 13.15
C ALA A 71 -2.59 20.87 13.29
N ARG A 72 -2.11 20.17 14.32
CA ARG A 72 -0.67 19.90 14.54
C ARG A 72 -0.23 18.51 14.07
N GLY A 73 -1.13 17.77 13.42
CA GLY A 73 -0.85 16.42 12.93
C GLY A 73 0.11 16.42 11.75
N VAL A 74 0.63 15.23 11.43
CA VAL A 74 1.45 15.03 10.23
C VAL A 74 0.54 14.93 9.02
N GLU A 75 0.74 15.80 8.03
CA GLU A 75 -0.02 15.76 6.78
C GLU A 75 0.35 14.55 5.91
N SER A 76 -0.61 14.07 5.14
CA SER A 76 -0.37 13.00 4.17
C SER A 76 0.36 13.54 2.94
N VAL A 77 1.42 12.86 2.51
CA VAL A 77 2.10 13.16 1.24
C VAL A 77 1.33 12.54 0.08
N ARG A 78 0.88 13.38 -0.85
CA ARG A 78 0.09 12.94 -2.02
C ARG A 78 1.00 12.36 -3.10
N SER A 79 0.54 11.29 -3.74
CA SER A 79 1.21 10.68 -4.90
C SER A 79 0.18 10.13 -5.87
N LYS A 80 0.51 10.12 -7.17
CA LYS A 80 -0.25 9.35 -8.16
C LYS A 80 -0.05 7.86 -7.86
N VAL A 81 -1.12 7.07 -7.91
CA VAL A 81 -1.09 5.64 -7.57
C VAL A 81 -1.61 4.77 -8.69
N ARG A 82 -1.18 3.50 -8.70
CA ARG A 82 -1.56 2.49 -9.70
C ARG A 82 -1.56 1.10 -9.08
N ASN A 83 -2.40 0.21 -9.62
CA ASN A 83 -2.35 -1.22 -9.38
C ASN A 83 -1.16 -1.87 -10.12
N VAL A 84 -0.46 -2.81 -9.49
CA VAL A 84 0.59 -3.61 -10.15
C VAL A 84 0.02 -4.69 -11.08
N GLY A 85 -1.26 -5.06 -10.91
CA GLY A 85 -1.94 -6.06 -11.74
C GLY A 85 -1.62 -7.51 -11.35
N VAL A 86 -1.26 -7.76 -10.09
CA VAL A 86 -0.89 -9.08 -9.57
C VAL A 86 -2.03 -9.64 -8.70
N GLY A 87 -2.19 -10.97 -8.67
CA GLY A 87 -3.13 -11.66 -7.78
C GLY A 87 -2.65 -11.68 -6.32
N ASN A 88 -3.57 -11.77 -5.37
CA ASN A 88 -3.20 -11.78 -3.94
C ASN A 88 -2.33 -12.99 -3.56
N ALA A 89 -2.72 -14.20 -4.01
CA ALA A 89 -1.95 -15.42 -3.75
C ALA A 89 -0.55 -15.38 -4.38
N ASP A 90 -0.44 -14.90 -5.62
CA ASP A 90 0.85 -14.77 -6.31
C ASP A 90 1.78 -13.80 -5.57
N PHE A 91 1.23 -12.68 -5.09
CA PHE A 91 1.97 -11.69 -4.31
C PHE A 91 2.43 -12.25 -2.96
N GLU A 92 1.55 -12.92 -2.21
CA GLU A 92 1.90 -13.55 -0.93
C GLU A 92 3.00 -14.60 -1.09
N GLN A 93 2.88 -15.45 -2.12
CA GLN A 93 3.88 -16.47 -2.42
C GLN A 93 5.23 -15.84 -2.77
N ALA A 94 5.26 -14.82 -3.64
CA ALA A 94 6.48 -14.12 -3.99
C ALA A 94 7.16 -13.47 -2.77
N VAL A 95 6.37 -12.86 -1.87
CA VAL A 95 6.91 -12.27 -0.63
C VAL A 95 7.52 -13.34 0.28
N LYS A 96 6.84 -14.48 0.46
CA LYS A 96 7.35 -15.60 1.27
C LYS A 96 8.64 -16.18 0.69
N GLU A 97 8.69 -16.36 -0.63
CA GLU A 97 9.88 -16.87 -1.33
C GLU A 97 11.07 -15.93 -1.20
N GLU A 98 10.90 -14.63 -1.46
CA GLU A 98 11.98 -13.64 -1.31
C GLU A 98 12.44 -13.51 0.14
N PHE A 99 11.51 -13.56 1.10
CA PHE A 99 11.86 -13.60 2.53
C PHE A 99 12.70 -14.84 2.87
N GLY A 100 12.31 -16.01 2.37
CA GLY A 100 13.04 -17.26 2.56
C GLY A 100 14.43 -17.26 1.92
N LYS A 101 14.60 -16.60 0.75
CA LYS A 101 15.92 -16.41 0.13
C LYS A 101 16.83 -15.53 0.97
N MET A 102 16.28 -14.49 1.61
CA MET A 102 17.06 -13.56 2.43
C MET A 102 17.47 -14.13 3.79
N TYR A 103 16.57 -14.87 4.44
CA TYR A 103 16.74 -15.28 5.84
C TYR A 103 16.85 -16.80 6.05
N GLY A 104 16.65 -17.60 5.01
CA GLY A 104 16.63 -19.06 5.08
C GLY A 104 15.22 -19.64 5.19
N LYS A 105 15.13 -20.97 5.28
CA LYS A 105 13.85 -21.67 5.46
C LYS A 105 13.21 -21.26 6.78
N PHE A 106 11.91 -21.04 6.76
CA PHE A 106 11.11 -20.81 7.95
C PHE A 106 10.27 -22.05 8.28
N ASP A 107 10.17 -22.36 9.56
CA ASP A 107 9.48 -23.56 10.05
C ASP A 107 7.98 -23.31 10.35
N VAL A 108 7.54 -22.05 10.28
CA VAL A 108 6.21 -21.62 10.72
C VAL A 108 5.55 -20.74 9.66
N ASP A 109 4.40 -21.20 9.16
CA ASP A 109 3.48 -20.45 8.31
C ASP A 109 2.07 -20.67 8.86
N ILE A 110 1.58 -19.69 9.64
CA ILE A 110 0.31 -19.79 10.37
C ILE A 110 -0.57 -18.64 9.94
N VAL A 111 -1.81 -18.96 9.59
CA VAL A 111 -2.90 -17.98 9.47
C VAL A 111 -3.47 -17.76 10.86
N VAL A 112 -3.39 -16.53 11.35
CA VAL A 112 -3.94 -16.16 12.66
C VAL A 112 -5.43 -15.93 12.52
N GLY A 113 -6.25 -16.74 13.19
CA GLY A 113 -7.70 -16.60 13.25
C GLY A 113 -8.21 -15.95 14.54
N ASP A 114 -9.51 -16.10 14.79
CA ASP A 114 -10.20 -15.52 15.94
C ASP A 114 -9.74 -16.12 17.28
N GLU A 115 -9.10 -17.29 17.27
CA GLU A 115 -8.47 -17.88 18.46
C GLU A 115 -7.42 -16.96 19.11
N ALA A 116 -6.81 -16.05 18.34
CA ALA A 116 -5.88 -15.07 18.88
C ALA A 116 -6.54 -14.11 19.90
N LEU A 117 -7.87 -14.00 19.89
CA LEU A 117 -8.63 -13.18 20.85
C LEU A 117 -8.56 -13.73 22.28
N GLU A 118 -8.23 -15.01 22.46
CA GLU A 118 -8.00 -15.60 23.78
C GLU A 118 -6.76 -15.01 24.47
N ILE A 119 -5.83 -14.42 23.70
CA ILE A 119 -4.67 -13.72 24.24
C ILE A 119 -5.14 -12.37 24.83
N PRO A 120 -5.01 -12.13 26.15
CA PRO A 120 -5.60 -10.94 26.80
C PRO A 120 -5.17 -9.60 26.20
N ASN A 121 -3.90 -9.49 25.78
CA ASN A 121 -3.38 -8.27 25.16
C ASN A 121 -3.96 -8.02 23.77
N VAL A 122 -4.30 -9.08 23.02
CA VAL A 122 -4.88 -8.97 21.67
C VAL A 122 -6.34 -8.55 21.76
N SER A 123 -7.13 -9.19 22.63
CA SER A 123 -8.54 -8.80 22.82
C SER A 123 -8.69 -7.39 23.40
N SER A 124 -7.83 -7.01 24.35
CA SER A 124 -7.78 -5.64 24.87
C SER A 124 -7.46 -4.63 23.76
N GLY A 125 -6.41 -4.88 22.97
CA GLY A 125 -6.04 -4.01 21.85
C GLY A 125 -7.13 -3.91 20.78
N LEU A 126 -7.80 -5.01 20.44
CA LEU A 126 -8.91 -4.99 19.48
C LEU A 126 -10.12 -4.20 20.01
N SER A 127 -10.40 -4.29 21.32
CA SER A 127 -11.46 -3.51 21.95
C SER A 127 -11.18 -2.01 21.86
N GLU A 128 -9.93 -1.58 22.07
CA GLU A 128 -9.54 -0.18 21.88
C GLU A 128 -9.73 0.28 20.42
N LEU A 129 -9.38 -0.56 19.44
CA LEU A 129 -9.51 -0.22 18.02
C LEU A 129 -10.96 -0.07 17.54
N LYS A 130 -11.91 -0.81 18.13
CA LYS A 130 -13.32 -0.77 17.74
C LYS A 130 -14.09 0.44 18.27
N VAL A 131 -13.55 1.12 19.30
CA VAL A 131 -14.21 2.25 19.98
C VAL A 131 -13.83 3.60 19.34
N ARG A 132 -12.85 3.63 18.44
CA ARG A 132 -12.40 4.83 17.72
C ARG A 132 -13.02 4.94 16.33
#